data_AF-A0A7C7K6Y0-F1
#
_entry.id   AF-A0A7C7K6Y0-F1
#
_cell.length_a   1.000
_cell.length_b   1.000
_cell.length_c   1.000
_cell.angle_alpha   90.00
_cell.angle_beta   90.00
_cell.angle_gamma   90.00
#
_symmetry.space_group_name_H-M   'P 1'
#
loop_
_entity.id
_entity.type
_entity.pdbx_description
1 polymer ?
#
loop_
_entity_poly.entity_id
_entity_poly.type
_entity_poly.pdbx_seq_one_letter_code
_entity_poly.pdbx_strand_id
1 'polypeptide(L)'
;MIRKIEKFYQGDKTTLNLKEHDSLGARILIGDIESIILGSLKKSYRSPNAQYMPYYDAELSGRIALHSSAIGPSSSGKSTIVSQILEHNFSDTTIWIMSPTATTDPVWKHLQRQLTKKKVRLVDTSKIVAPIDLESQIGRGNVIVFDDQDAVLP
;
A
#
# COMPACT_ATOMS: atom_id res chain seq x y z
N MET A 1 -10.27 6.93 -32.10
CA MET A 1 -10.03 6.27 -30.81
C MET A 1 -8.58 6.45 -30.33
N ILE A 2 -7.56 6.01 -31.08
CA ILE A 2 -6.14 6.12 -30.70
C ILE A 2 -5.71 7.54 -30.31
N ARG A 3 -6.04 8.57 -31.11
CA ARG A 3 -5.76 9.98 -30.75
C ARG A 3 -6.41 10.46 -29.44
N LYS A 4 -7.54 9.87 -29.02
CA LYS A 4 -8.17 10.18 -27.72
C LYS A 4 -7.37 9.55 -26.57
N ILE A 5 -6.85 8.34 -26.78
CA ILE A 5 -5.99 7.63 -25.83
C ILE A 5 -4.65 8.36 -25.67
N GLU A 6 -4.01 8.76 -26.76
CA GLU A 6 -2.78 9.56 -26.71
C GLU A 6 -2.99 10.88 -25.94
N LYS A 7 -4.05 11.63 -26.28
CA LYS A 7 -4.38 12.86 -25.55
C LYS A 7 -4.71 12.65 -24.08
N PHE A 8 -5.17 11.45 -23.70
CA PHE A 8 -5.41 11.09 -22.32
C PHE A 8 -4.09 10.89 -21.56
N TYR A 9 -3.17 10.09 -22.10
CA TYR A 9 -1.84 9.89 -21.49
C TYR A 9 -0.92 11.13 -21.53
N GLN A 10 -1.21 12.10 -22.40
CA GLN A 10 -0.53 13.39 -22.45
C GLN A 10 -1.11 14.45 -21.50
N GLY A 11 -2.19 14.15 -20.77
CA GLY A 11 -2.83 15.09 -19.86
C GLY A 11 -2.98 14.54 -18.44
N ASP A 12 -3.48 15.37 -17.53
CA ASP A 12 -3.59 15.05 -16.09
C ASP A 12 -4.91 14.38 -15.71
N LYS A 13 -5.54 13.65 -16.66
CA LYS A 13 -6.84 13.02 -16.41
C LYS A 13 -6.66 11.65 -15.78
N THR A 14 -7.44 11.36 -14.74
CA THR A 14 -7.45 10.05 -14.06
C THR A 14 -8.43 9.05 -14.68
N THR A 15 -9.38 9.52 -15.50
CA THR A 15 -10.41 8.67 -16.10
C THR A 15 -10.53 8.89 -17.61
N LEU A 16 -10.34 7.81 -18.38
CA LEU A 16 -10.53 7.80 -19.82
C LEU A 16 -12.01 7.52 -20.16
N ASN A 17 -12.72 8.55 -20.63
CA ASN A 17 -14.11 8.40 -21.08
C ASN A 17 -14.19 8.16 -22.59
N LEU A 18 -14.57 6.94 -22.98
CA LEU A 18 -14.68 6.51 -24.37
C LEU A 18 -15.98 6.97 -25.06
N LYS A 19 -17.00 7.33 -24.28
CA LYS A 19 -18.35 7.71 -24.75
C LYS A 19 -18.88 6.71 -25.79
N GLU A 20 -19.14 7.18 -27.00
CA GLU A 20 -19.67 6.42 -28.13
C GLU A 20 -18.74 5.30 -28.63
N HIS A 21 -17.47 5.27 -28.20
CA HIS A 21 -16.52 4.20 -28.55
C HIS A 21 -16.39 3.13 -27.46
N ASP A 22 -17.27 3.13 -26.46
CA ASP A 22 -17.24 2.19 -25.33
C ASP A 22 -17.78 0.81 -25.73
N SER A 23 -17.03 0.11 -26.58
CA SER A 23 -17.30 -1.29 -26.93
C SER A 23 -16.37 -2.24 -26.16
N LEU A 24 -16.78 -3.50 -26.01
CA LEU A 24 -15.94 -4.52 -25.37
C LEU A 24 -14.56 -4.63 -26.04
N GLY A 25 -14.51 -4.60 -27.37
CA GLY A 25 -13.25 -4.62 -28.12
C GLY A 25 -12.36 -3.40 -27.85
N ALA A 26 -12.95 -2.22 -27.65
CA ALA A 26 -12.21 -1.03 -27.28
C ALA A 26 -11.62 -1.13 -25.88
N ARG A 27 -12.36 -1.69 -24.91
CA ARG A 27 -11.88 -1.93 -23.53
C ARG A 27 -10.73 -2.93 -23.50
N ILE A 28 -10.84 -4.03 -24.24
CA ILE A 28 -9.76 -5.04 -24.36
C ILE A 28 -8.50 -4.39 -24.95
N LEU A 29 -8.65 -3.65 -26.05
CA LEU A 29 -7.51 -2.97 -26.67
C LEU A 29 -6.82 -1.97 -25.73
N ILE A 30 -7.58 -1.22 -24.93
CA ILE A 30 -6.99 -0.31 -23.93
C ILE A 30 -6.24 -1.09 -22.86
N GLY A 31 -6.81 -2.18 -22.35
CA GLY A 31 -6.13 -3.05 -21.39
C GLY A 31 -4.83 -3.65 -21.94
N ASP A 32 -4.81 -4.03 -23.23
CA ASP A 32 -3.61 -4.51 -23.91
C ASP A 32 -2.55 -3.41 -24.02
N ILE A 33 -2.95 -2.20 -24.42
CA ILE A 33 -2.06 -1.02 -24.48
C ILE A 33 -1.48 -0.71 -23.09
N GLU A 34 -2.30 -0.71 -22.05
CA GLU A 34 -1.85 -0.48 -20.66
C GLU A 34 -0.86 -1.55 -20.21
N SER A 35 -1.15 -2.81 -20.52
CA SER A 35 -0.25 -3.93 -20.21
C SER A 35 1.10 -3.78 -20.91
N ILE A 36 1.11 -3.34 -22.17
CA ILE A 36 2.34 -3.07 -22.93
C ILE A 36 3.11 -1.91 -22.30
N ILE A 37 2.44 -0.78 -22.03
CA ILE A 37 3.06 0.40 -21.40
C ILE A 37 3.69 0.02 -20.05
N LEU A 38 2.94 -0.66 -19.18
CA LEU A 38 3.43 -1.12 -17.88
C LEU A 38 4.61 -2.09 -18.04
N GLY A 39 4.54 -2.99 -19.01
CA GLY A 39 5.64 -3.91 -19.33
C GLY A 39 6.91 -3.17 -19.73
N SER A 40 6.79 -2.18 -20.63
CA SER A 40 7.90 -1.34 -21.09
C SER A 40 8.51 -0.49 -19.97
N LEU A 41 7.68 0.10 -19.10
CA LEU A 41 8.15 0.87 -17.94
C LEU A 41 8.94 0.00 -16.95
N LYS A 42 8.47 -1.23 -16.69
CA LYS A 42 9.11 -2.15 -15.73
C LYS A 42 10.41 -2.77 -16.25
N LYS A 43 10.51 -3.02 -17.56
CA LYS A 43 11.60 -3.80 -18.16
C LYS A 43 12.60 -2.96 -18.96
N SER A 44 12.12 -2.01 -19.76
CA SER A 44 12.93 -1.32 -20.79
C SER A 44 13.32 0.09 -20.37
N TYR A 45 12.40 0.85 -19.80
CA TYR A 45 12.60 2.23 -19.39
C TYR A 45 12.79 2.34 -17.87
N ARG A 46 13.67 1.50 -17.31
CA ARG A 46 14.08 1.62 -15.91
C ARG A 46 14.87 2.91 -15.74
N SER A 47 14.17 3.99 -15.41
CA SER A 47 14.82 5.21 -14.96
C SER A 47 15.52 4.94 -13.63
N PRO A 48 16.84 5.19 -13.51
CA PRO A 48 17.55 5.08 -12.24
C PRO A 48 16.99 6.02 -11.16
N ASN A 49 16.27 7.06 -11.59
CA ASN A 49 15.65 8.06 -10.72
C ASN A 49 14.16 7.77 -10.45
N ALA A 50 13.58 6.72 -11.04
CA ALA A 50 12.21 6.36 -10.75
C ALA A 50 12.12 5.69 -9.36
N GLN A 51 11.36 6.31 -8.46
CA GLN A 51 11.02 5.72 -7.17
C GLN A 51 9.74 4.91 -7.32
N TYR A 52 9.89 3.61 -7.63
CA TYR A 52 8.75 2.70 -7.69
C TYR A 52 8.33 2.31 -6.27
N MET A 53 7.19 2.82 -5.82
CA MET A 53 6.56 2.39 -4.58
C MET A 53 5.38 1.46 -4.91
N PRO A 54 5.21 0.32 -4.20
CA PRO A 54 3.97 -0.43 -4.25
C PRO A 54 2.78 0.49 -3.95
N TYR A 55 1.77 0.45 -4.82
CA TYR A 55 0.56 1.25 -4.69
C TYR A 55 -0.59 0.39 -4.17
N TYR A 56 -1.32 0.91 -3.19
CA TYR A 56 -2.53 0.32 -2.64
C TYR A 56 -3.67 1.28 -2.89
N ASP A 57 -4.67 0.81 -3.63
CA ASP A 57 -5.89 1.56 -3.86
C ASP A 57 -6.74 1.56 -2.57
N ALA A 58 -6.99 2.74 -2.01
CA ALA A 58 -7.73 2.90 -0.76
C ALA A 58 -9.20 2.44 -0.86
N GLU A 59 -9.85 2.61 -2.01
CA GLU A 59 -11.24 2.18 -2.23
C GLU A 59 -11.35 0.66 -2.35
N LEU A 60 -10.39 0.04 -3.05
CA LEU A 60 -10.29 -1.41 -3.13
C LEU A 60 -9.89 -2.03 -1.79
N SER A 61 -8.95 -1.43 -1.05
CA SER A 61 -8.48 -1.92 0.25
C SER A 61 -9.60 -2.03 1.29
N GLY A 62 -10.65 -1.21 1.18
CA GLY A 62 -11.83 -1.30 2.03
C GLY A 62 -12.85 -2.38 1.64
N ARG A 63 -12.75 -2.92 0.41
CA ARG A 63 -13.70 -3.90 -0.16
C ARG A 63 -13.11 -5.31 -0.29
N ILE A 64 -11.80 -5.41 -0.53
CA ILE A 64 -11.06 -6.65 -0.66
C ILE A 64 -9.88 -6.63 0.31
N ALA A 65 -9.62 -7.76 0.96
CA ALA A 65 -8.49 -7.89 1.86
C ALA A 65 -7.19 -7.99 1.05
N LEU A 66 -6.40 -6.91 1.03
CA LEU A 66 -5.08 -6.86 0.42
C LEU A 66 -4.02 -7.17 1.48
N HIS A 67 -3.64 -8.45 1.58
CA HIS A 67 -2.57 -8.89 2.47
C HIS A 67 -1.23 -8.89 1.76
N SER A 68 -0.23 -8.25 2.39
CA SER A 68 1.13 -8.20 1.89
C SER A 68 2.11 -8.69 2.96
N SER A 69 3.11 -9.44 2.52
CA SER A 69 4.17 -9.95 3.40
C SER A 69 5.53 -9.45 2.95
N ALA A 70 6.31 -8.94 3.91
CA ALA A 70 7.68 -8.51 3.72
C ALA A 70 8.61 -9.50 4.43
N ILE A 71 9.29 -10.35 3.66
CA ILE A 71 10.11 -11.45 4.18
C ILE A 71 11.58 -11.18 3.88
N GLY A 72 12.43 -11.41 4.87
CA GLY A 72 13.88 -11.28 4.74
C GLY A 72 14.59 -11.42 6.08
N PRO A 73 15.92 -11.56 6.07
CA PRO A 73 16.73 -11.70 7.29
C PRO A 73 16.52 -10.55 8.27
N SER A 74 16.86 -10.77 9.55
CA SER A 74 16.90 -9.69 10.54
C SER A 74 17.81 -8.56 10.05
N SER A 75 17.40 -7.33 10.31
CA SER A 75 18.13 -6.11 9.90
C SER A 75 18.27 -5.86 8.40
N SER A 76 17.50 -6.53 7.53
CA SER A 76 17.49 -6.27 6.07
C SER A 76 16.70 -5.02 5.65
N GLY A 77 16.21 -4.21 6.60
CA GLY A 77 15.44 -3.00 6.32
C GLY A 77 13.94 -3.21 6.05
N LYS A 78 13.37 -4.36 6.44
CA LYS A 78 11.94 -4.68 6.25
C LYS A 78 11.02 -3.58 6.78
N SER A 79 11.16 -3.25 8.07
CA SER A 79 10.34 -2.24 8.74
C SER A 79 10.48 -0.87 8.07
N THR A 80 11.69 -0.52 7.62
CA THR A 80 11.96 0.72 6.90
C THR A 80 11.18 0.81 5.59
N ILE A 81 11.24 -0.24 4.76
CA ILE A 81 10.51 -0.27 3.48
C ILE A 81 9.00 -0.27 3.73
N VAL A 82 8.52 -1.08 4.67
CA VAL A 82 7.10 -1.13 5.04
C VAL A 82 6.61 0.23 5.54
N SER A 83 7.39 0.92 6.37
CA SER A 83 7.07 2.28 6.83
C SER A 83 6.90 3.26 5.66
N GLN A 84 7.77 3.21 4.65
CA GLN A 84 7.66 4.08 3.48
C GLN A 84 6.42 3.76 2.63
N ILE A 85 6.11 2.47 2.45
CA ILE A 85 4.88 2.03 1.77
C ILE A 85 3.65 2.57 2.51
N LEU A 86 3.64 2.47 3.84
CA LEU A 86 2.53 2.91 4.66
C LEU A 86 2.32 4.43 4.58
N GLU A 87 3.40 5.20 4.69
CA GLU A 87 3.38 6.65 4.56
C GLU A 87 2.85 7.11 3.21
N HIS A 88 3.25 6.43 2.13
CA HIS A 88 2.86 6.79 0.77
C HIS A 88 1.39 6.48 0.45
N ASN A 89 0.85 5.38 0.98
CA ASN A 89 -0.46 4.85 0.56
C ASN A 89 -1.61 5.13 1.53
N PHE A 90 -1.34 5.35 2.82
CA PHE A 90 -2.37 5.30 3.86
C PHE A 90 -2.41 6.53 4.76
N SER A 91 -2.18 7.72 4.21
CA SER A 91 -2.25 9.00 4.93
C SER A 91 -3.63 9.25 5.61
N ASP A 92 -4.70 8.81 4.95
CA ASP A 92 -6.07 9.02 5.44
C ASP A 92 -6.61 7.90 6.33
N THR A 93 -5.85 6.82 6.49
CA THR A 93 -6.26 5.64 7.25
C THR A 93 -5.53 5.55 8.59
N THR A 94 -6.17 4.96 9.61
CA THR A 94 -5.46 4.63 10.85
C THR A 94 -4.69 3.32 10.66
N ILE A 95 -3.42 3.36 11.03
CA ILE A 95 -2.44 2.28 10.90
C ILE A 95 -2.12 1.76 12.30
N TRP A 96 -2.29 0.46 12.49
CA TRP A 96 -1.97 -0.25 13.72
C TRP A 96 -0.69 -1.05 13.53
N ILE A 97 0.38 -0.63 14.22
CA ILE A 97 1.64 -1.35 14.26
C ILE A 97 1.62 -2.26 15.48
N MET A 98 1.56 -3.56 15.25
CA MET A 98 1.60 -4.61 16.26
C MET A 98 2.96 -5.29 16.21
N SER A 99 3.79 -5.03 17.22
CA SER A 99 5.14 -5.57 17.32
C SER A 99 5.60 -5.57 18.77
N PRO A 100 6.44 -6.53 19.23
CA PRO A 100 7.05 -6.47 20.55
C PRO A 100 7.91 -5.20 20.75
N THR A 101 8.40 -4.63 19.65
CA THR A 101 9.24 -3.42 19.65
C THR A 101 8.50 -2.18 19.15
N ALA A 102 7.17 -2.22 18.97
CA ALA A 102 6.40 -1.12 18.34
C ALA A 102 6.68 0.26 18.96
N THR A 103 6.89 0.33 20.29
CA THR A 103 7.11 1.58 21.03
C THR A 103 8.58 2.00 21.17
N THR A 104 9.51 1.09 20.86
CA THR A 104 10.96 1.29 21.00
C THR A 104 11.66 1.43 19.65
N ASP A 105 11.16 0.76 18.61
CA ASP A 105 11.72 0.79 17.26
C ASP A 105 11.68 2.22 16.69
N PRO A 106 12.84 2.78 16.26
CA PRO A 106 12.91 4.12 15.73
C PRO A 106 12.10 4.31 14.43
N VAL A 107 11.92 3.27 13.62
CA VAL A 107 11.18 3.31 12.36
C VAL A 107 9.70 3.58 12.63
N TRP A 108 9.09 2.81 13.51
CA TRP A 108 7.66 2.97 13.85
C TRP A 108 7.39 4.30 14.56
N LYS A 109 8.31 4.73 15.42
CA LYS A 109 8.25 6.06 16.04
C LYS A 109 8.42 7.19 15.04
N HIS A 110 9.23 6.99 14.00
CA HIS A 110 9.39 7.96 12.91
C HIS A 110 8.10 8.08 12.10
N LEU A 111 7.52 6.95 11.68
CA LEU A 111 6.24 6.91 10.98
C LEU A 111 5.13 7.62 11.77
N GLN A 112 5.04 7.37 13.08
CA GLN A 112 4.08 8.04 13.95
C GLN A 112 4.30 9.56 14.05
N ARG A 113 5.55 10.04 13.91
CA ARG A 113 5.82 11.48 13.85
C ARG A 113 5.38 12.08 12.52
N GLN A 114 5.63 11.40 11.40
CA GLN A 114 5.24 11.87 10.07
C GLN A 114 3.72 11.94 9.91
N LEU A 115 3.00 10.87 10.28
CA LEU A 115 1.55 10.76 10.08
C LEU A 115 0.70 11.18 11.29
N THR A 116 1.32 11.43 12.44
CA THR A 116 0.72 11.72 13.77
C THR A 116 0.31 10.51 14.62
N LYS A 117 0.29 10.72 15.95
CA LYS A 117 -0.18 9.76 16.96
C LYS A 117 -1.63 9.31 16.81
N LYS A 118 -2.48 10.12 16.15
CA LYS A 118 -3.88 9.77 15.91
C LYS A 118 -4.01 8.72 14.80
N LYS A 119 -3.15 8.81 13.79
CA LYS A 119 -3.14 7.93 12.62
C LYS A 119 -2.32 6.67 12.85
N VAL A 120 -1.22 6.74 13.60
CA VAL A 120 -0.36 5.56 13.84
C VAL A 120 -0.48 5.13 15.29
N ARG A 121 -1.10 3.98 15.51
CA ARG A 121 -1.23 3.31 16.81
C ARG A 121 -0.11 2.29 16.96
N LEU A 122 0.71 2.46 17.99
CA LEU A 122 1.81 1.55 18.30
C LEU A 122 1.33 0.63 19.43
N VAL A 123 1.25 -0.67 19.14
CA VAL A 123 0.80 -1.70 20.07
C VAL A 123 1.96 -2.65 20.34
N ASP A 124 2.41 -2.66 21.59
CA ASP A 124 3.41 -3.58 22.08
C ASP A 124 2.76 -4.95 22.32
N THR A 125 3.02 -5.90 21.42
CA THR A 125 2.38 -7.23 21.47
C THR A 125 2.85 -8.06 22.65
N SER A 126 4.03 -7.77 23.22
CA SER A 126 4.53 -8.47 24.43
C SER A 126 3.69 -8.20 25.68
N LYS A 127 2.88 -7.14 25.66
CA LYS A 127 2.02 -6.72 26.77
C LYS A 127 0.55 -7.11 26.59
N ILE A 128 0.20 -7.76 25.48
CA ILE A 128 -1.16 -8.20 25.21
C ILE A 128 -1.44 -9.45 26.04
N VAL A 129 -2.34 -9.31 27.02
CA VAL A 129 -2.74 -10.39 27.93
C VAL A 129 -4.11 -11.00 27.60
N ALA A 130 -4.83 -10.42 26.64
CA ALA A 130 -6.14 -10.88 26.19
C ALA A 130 -6.29 -10.67 24.67
N PRO A 131 -7.09 -11.51 23.97
CA PRO A 131 -7.33 -11.35 22.55
C PRO A 131 -7.86 -9.96 22.19
N ILE A 132 -7.33 -9.36 21.12
CA ILE A 132 -7.84 -8.12 20.54
C ILE A 132 -8.96 -8.50 19.57
N ASP A 133 -10.17 -8.01 19.82
CA ASP A 133 -11.27 -8.15 18.87
C ASP A 133 -11.13 -7.11 17.77
N LEU A 134 -10.94 -7.59 16.54
CA LEU A 134 -10.72 -6.73 15.37
C LEU A 134 -11.96 -5.90 15.02
N GLU A 135 -13.17 -6.40 15.28
CA GLU A 135 -14.39 -5.67 14.94
C GLU A 135 -14.67 -4.52 15.92
N SER A 136 -14.66 -4.80 17.23
CA SER A 136 -14.99 -3.78 18.23
C SER A 136 -13.85 -2.84 18.59
N GLN A 137 -12.58 -3.30 18.54
CA GLN A 137 -11.45 -2.50 19.04
C GLN A 137 -10.68 -1.79 17.93
N ILE A 138 -10.60 -2.38 16.73
CA ILE A 138 -9.89 -1.78 15.58
C ILE A 138 -10.89 -1.15 14.63
N GLY A 139 -11.90 -1.91 14.22
CA GLY A 139 -12.91 -1.49 13.26
C GLY A 139 -12.46 -1.60 11.80
N ARG A 140 -13.42 -1.42 10.88
CA ARG A 140 -13.20 -1.56 9.44
C ARG A 140 -12.44 -0.37 8.84
N GLY A 141 -11.72 -0.63 7.75
CA GLY A 141 -11.02 0.41 6.98
C GLY A 141 -9.67 0.82 7.56
N ASN A 142 -9.17 0.12 8.58
CA ASN A 142 -7.84 0.34 9.16
C ASN A 142 -6.80 -0.60 8.53
N VAL A 143 -5.54 -0.18 8.59
CA VAL A 143 -4.40 -1.02 8.20
C VAL A 143 -3.78 -1.63 9.45
N ILE A 144 -3.49 -2.93 9.42
CA ILE A 144 -2.84 -3.65 10.51
C ILE A 144 -1.50 -4.19 9.98
N VAL A 145 -0.45 -3.91 10.73
CA VAL A 145 0.91 -4.37 10.46
C VAL A 145 1.32 -5.26 11.62
N PHE A 146 1.62 -6.51 11.31
CA PHE A 146 2.20 -7.47 12.25
C PHE A 146 3.69 -7.60 11.95
N ASP A 147 4.52 -7.08 12.83
CA ASP A 147 5.97 -7.16 12.73
C ASP A 147 6.50 -8.06 13.86
N ASP A 148 7.44 -8.94 13.48
CA ASP A 148 7.97 -10.02 14.32
C ASP A 148 6.90 -10.98 14.89
N GLN A 149 6.15 -11.63 13.99
CA GLN A 149 5.09 -12.59 14.35
C GLN A 149 5.63 -13.83 15.08
N ASP A 150 6.88 -14.23 14.79
CA ASP A 150 7.50 -15.43 15.34
C ASP A 150 7.93 -15.24 16.81
N ALA A 151 8.12 -14.00 17.26
CA ALA A 151 8.42 -13.70 18.66
C ALA A 151 7.23 -13.97 19.62
N VAL A 152 6.06 -14.32 19.10
CA VAL A 152 4.82 -14.55 19.86
C VAL A 152 4.57 -16.05 20.14
N LEU A 153 5.39 -16.96 19.60
CA LEU A 153 5.28 -18.39 19.90
C LEU A 153 6.12 -18.77 21.14
N PRO A 154 5.54 -19.46 22.15
CA PRO A 154 6.29 -20.06 23.25
C PRO A 154 7.19 -21.23 22.82
#